data_AF-A0A329RMA2-F1
#
_entry.id   AF-A0A329RMA2-F1
#
_cell.length_a   1.000
_cell.length_b   1.000
_cell.length_c   1.000
_cell.angle_alpha   90.00
_cell.angle_beta   90.00
_cell.angle_gamma   90.00
#
_symmetry.space_group_name_H-M   'P 1'
#
loop_
_entity.id
_entity.type
_entity.pdbx_description
1 polymer ?
#
loop_
_entity_poly.entity_id
_entity_poly.type
_entity_poly.pdbx_seq_one_letter_code
_entity_poly.pdbx_strand_id
1 'polypeptide(L)'
;MAKIAALDKRIQPDWRGIDIEIPVQVFFSTDRLKPMEVSAKELLDYGEAERIIRDEWRQYVERPENQLVARGSLRCTFVLEPVVVDFLGMTMDSRMIKTISNLMQNNICFSQVKRLRLELHEELWDNELESKKALGQLFTGLFNRTRRTRRTRKLVTLRQRSVLDMYTSKPDPFQLDQLQLFCISTMPASDFVALASAMAVNRTVKKLGIQLSLQGRAQITTRYWWKCLAYALFSERARTFSSLESVEIKLDGMSVADMERFAEILTSDHPEEELLGFSRGAMEEWIATLKSGASIRWQFNYRGEPVSDCEPMSCMSPISFVRTFSDDG
;
A
#
# COMPACT_ATOMS: atom_id res chain seq x y z
N MET A 1 37.92 21.95 -3.34
CA MET A 1 37.06 23.08 -2.93
C MET A 1 37.15 24.30 -3.84
N ALA A 2 38.34 24.81 -4.19
CA ALA A 2 38.48 25.97 -5.09
C ALA A 2 37.71 25.84 -6.43
N LYS A 3 37.69 24.63 -7.03
CA LYS A 3 36.93 24.35 -8.26
C LYS A 3 35.40 24.39 -8.09
N ILE A 4 34.87 24.08 -6.90
CA ILE A 4 33.42 24.09 -6.61
C ILE A 4 32.97 25.50 -6.22
N ALA A 5 33.77 26.21 -5.42
CA ALA A 5 33.52 27.61 -5.08
C ALA A 5 33.58 28.54 -6.31
N ALA A 6 34.35 28.17 -7.35
CA ALA A 6 34.36 28.89 -8.63
C ALA A 6 33.06 28.74 -9.44
N LEU A 7 32.23 27.73 -9.15
CA LEU A 7 30.98 27.46 -9.87
C LEU A 7 29.75 28.15 -9.26
N ASP A 8 29.80 28.53 -7.99
CA ASP A 8 28.73 29.31 -7.33
C ASP A 8 29.30 30.49 -6.54
N LYS A 9 29.07 31.70 -7.07
CA LYS A 9 29.53 32.98 -6.50
C LYS A 9 28.94 33.29 -5.11
N ARG A 10 27.97 32.50 -4.63
CA ARG A 10 27.38 32.63 -3.30
C ARG A 10 28.19 31.90 -2.20
N ILE A 11 29.19 31.10 -2.57
CA ILE A 11 30.01 30.34 -1.62
C ILE A 11 31.20 31.20 -1.17
N GLN A 12 31.11 31.77 0.03
CA GLN A 12 32.22 32.50 0.66
C GLN A 12 33.17 31.55 1.41
N PRO A 13 34.45 31.94 1.64
CA PRO A 13 35.45 31.11 2.34
C PRO A 13 35.05 30.71 3.77
N ASP A 14 34.17 31.49 4.40
CA ASP A 14 33.79 31.35 5.82
C ASP A 14 32.39 30.73 6.02
N TRP A 15 31.92 30.00 5.02
CA TRP A 15 30.57 29.44 5.04
C TRP A 15 30.41 28.29 6.06
N ARG A 16 29.15 28.01 6.45
CA ARG A 16 28.81 26.84 7.26
C ARG A 16 29.14 25.56 6.49
N GLY A 17 29.61 24.52 7.19
CA GLY A 17 29.95 23.25 6.58
C GLY A 17 28.82 22.65 5.73
N ILE A 18 29.17 22.32 4.49
CA ILE A 18 28.47 21.49 3.50
C ILE A 18 28.24 20.02 3.89
N ASP A 19 27.05 19.54 4.22
CA ASP A 19 26.76 18.12 4.06
C ASP A 19 25.82 17.89 2.87
N ILE A 20 26.33 17.23 1.82
CA ILE A 20 25.55 16.82 0.65
C ILE A 20 25.04 15.41 0.90
N GLU A 21 23.73 15.27 1.05
CA GLU A 21 23.09 13.96 1.14
C GLU A 21 22.97 13.33 -0.26
N ILE A 22 23.53 12.12 -0.42
CA ILE A 22 23.42 11.32 -1.63
C ILE A 22 22.46 10.16 -1.34
N PRO A 23 21.22 10.16 -1.87
CA PRO A 23 20.28 9.08 -1.62
C PRO A 23 20.78 7.77 -2.25
N VAL A 24 20.67 6.68 -1.49
CA VAL A 24 20.98 5.32 -1.93
C VAL A 24 19.73 4.48 -1.74
N GLN A 25 19.20 3.95 -2.84
CA GLN A 25 18.02 3.09 -2.82
C GLN A 25 18.42 1.66 -3.20
N VAL A 26 18.04 0.71 -2.36
CA VAL A 26 18.24 -0.72 -2.65
C VAL A 26 17.01 -1.24 -3.38
N PHE A 27 17.26 -1.84 -4.54
CA PHE A 27 16.23 -2.43 -5.40
C PHE A 27 16.35 -3.95 -5.37
N PHE A 28 15.30 -4.62 -4.88
CA PHE A 28 15.20 -6.07 -4.96
C PHE A 28 14.26 -6.44 -6.10
N SER A 29 14.80 -7.16 -7.08
CA SER A 29 14.05 -7.67 -8.20
C SER A 29 14.45 -9.08 -8.54
N THR A 30 13.43 -9.82 -8.97
CA THR A 30 13.47 -11.19 -9.48
C THR A 30 13.91 -11.31 -10.92
N ASP A 31 14.37 -10.22 -11.55
CA ASP A 31 14.79 -10.16 -12.95
C ASP A 31 16.13 -10.92 -13.20
N ARG A 32 16.28 -12.08 -12.57
CA ARG A 32 17.29 -13.07 -12.92
C ARG A 32 16.70 -13.96 -14.00
N LEU A 33 17.51 -14.20 -15.03
CA LEU A 33 17.27 -14.95 -16.28
C LEU A 33 16.77 -16.40 -16.12
N LYS A 34 16.35 -16.81 -14.92
CA LYS A 34 15.66 -18.07 -14.66
C LYS A 34 14.49 -17.79 -13.71
N PRO A 35 13.27 -18.27 -14.01
CA PRO A 35 12.17 -18.27 -13.06
C PRO A 35 12.51 -19.27 -11.94
N MET A 36 13.35 -18.86 -11.00
CA MET A 36 13.31 -19.46 -9.68
C MET A 36 12.17 -18.78 -8.96
N GLU A 37 11.18 -19.58 -8.57
CA GLU A 37 10.15 -19.16 -7.62
C GLU A 37 10.86 -18.56 -6.42
N VAL A 38 10.75 -17.24 -6.24
CA VAL A 38 11.24 -16.59 -5.03
C VAL A 38 10.41 -17.12 -3.88
N SER A 39 11.07 -17.85 -2.98
CA SER A 39 10.38 -18.46 -1.86
C SER A 39 10.08 -17.40 -0.78
N ALA A 40 9.04 -17.68 0.02
CA ALA A 40 8.74 -16.89 1.22
C ALA A 40 9.96 -16.70 2.16
N LYS A 41 10.93 -17.63 2.12
CA LYS A 41 12.17 -17.54 2.90
C LYS A 41 13.09 -16.44 2.39
N GLU A 42 13.28 -16.33 1.07
CA GLU A 42 14.12 -15.29 0.49
C GLU A 42 13.56 -13.89 0.80
N LEU A 43 12.23 -13.74 0.77
CA LEU A 43 11.58 -12.49 1.16
C LEU A 43 11.78 -12.15 2.66
N LEU A 44 11.82 -13.15 3.55
CA LEU A 44 12.18 -12.95 4.95
C LEU A 44 13.66 -12.55 5.11
N ASP A 45 14.55 -13.20 4.37
CA ASP A 45 15.98 -12.86 4.36
C ASP A 45 16.18 -11.40 3.88
N TYR A 46 15.36 -10.92 2.93
CA TYR A 46 15.36 -9.52 2.51
C TYR A 46 14.94 -8.58 3.64
N GLY A 47 13.91 -8.96 4.40
CA GLY A 47 13.46 -8.18 5.54
C GLY A 47 14.53 -8.10 6.64
N GLU A 48 15.26 -9.18 6.87
CA GLU A 48 16.36 -9.22 7.83
C GLU A 48 17.58 -8.40 7.34
N ALA A 49 17.90 -8.48 6.04
CA ALA A 49 18.94 -7.65 5.44
C ALA A 49 18.62 -6.15 5.59
N GLU A 50 17.38 -5.73 5.33
CA GLU A 50 16.96 -4.34 5.55
C GLU A 50 17.17 -3.92 7.01
N ARG A 51 16.79 -4.79 7.96
CA ARG A 51 16.94 -4.52 9.39
C ARG A 51 18.42 -4.31 9.75
N ILE A 52 19.31 -5.19 9.31
CA ILE A 52 20.75 -5.12 9.56
C ILE A 52 21.32 -3.82 8.98
N ILE A 53 21.05 -3.54 7.70
CA ILE A 53 21.57 -2.34 7.02
C ILE A 53 21.11 -1.08 7.77
N ARG A 54 19.85 -1.03 8.23
CA ARG A 54 19.32 0.10 8.99
C ARG A 54 20.01 0.28 10.35
N ASP A 55 20.29 -0.81 11.05
CA ASP A 55 20.94 -0.75 12.35
C ASP A 55 22.41 -0.31 12.22
N GLU A 56 23.13 -0.80 11.22
CA GLU A 56 24.48 -0.34 10.89
C GLU A 56 24.49 1.14 10.47
N TRP A 57 23.53 1.55 9.63
CA TRP A 57 23.40 2.94 9.17
C TRP A 57 23.16 3.90 10.34
N ARG A 58 22.30 3.51 11.29
CA ARG A 58 22.03 4.28 12.50
C ARG A 58 23.29 4.46 13.33
N GLN A 59 24.02 3.38 13.56
CA GLN A 59 25.28 3.43 14.31
C GLN A 59 26.33 4.30 13.62
N TYR A 60 26.40 4.28 12.28
CA TYR A 60 27.30 5.14 11.51
C TYR A 60 26.95 6.62 11.71
N VAL A 61 25.68 7.01 11.57
CA VAL A 61 25.22 8.41 11.72
C VAL A 61 25.42 8.92 13.16
N GLU A 62 25.26 8.06 14.16
CA GLU A 62 25.40 8.45 15.57
C GLU A 62 26.85 8.71 16.01
N ARG A 63 27.87 8.35 15.20
CA ARG A 63 29.28 8.58 15.52
C ARG A 63 29.60 10.09 15.62
N PRO A 64 30.38 10.52 16.64
CA PRO A 64 30.72 11.94 16.83
C PRO A 64 31.37 12.60 15.61
N GLU A 65 32.24 11.85 14.92
CA GLU A 65 32.94 12.27 13.69
C GLU A 65 31.98 12.59 12.54
N ASN A 66 30.77 12.03 12.58
CA ASN A 66 29.76 12.18 11.54
C ASN A 66 28.73 13.28 11.85
N GLN A 67 28.78 13.95 13.01
CA GLN A 67 27.74 14.91 13.42
C GLN A 67 27.95 16.36 12.95
N LEU A 68 29.19 16.81 12.76
CA LEU A 68 29.47 18.21 12.42
C LEU A 68 30.45 18.32 11.25
N VAL A 69 30.01 18.98 10.17
CA VAL A 69 30.91 19.39 9.09
C VAL A 69 31.57 20.71 9.49
N ALA A 70 32.89 20.73 9.51
CA ALA A 70 33.66 21.94 9.79
C ALA A 70 33.31 23.07 8.82
N ARG A 71 33.38 24.33 9.29
CA ARG A 71 33.22 25.50 8.41
C ARG A 71 34.24 25.47 7.28
N GLY A 72 33.85 25.93 6.10
CA GLY A 72 34.71 25.87 4.90
C GLY A 72 34.82 24.48 4.27
N SER A 73 34.33 23.42 4.92
CA SER A 73 34.42 22.04 4.45
C SER A 73 33.13 21.55 3.79
N LEU A 74 33.28 20.53 2.95
CA LEU A 74 32.18 19.85 2.29
C LEU A 74 32.36 18.34 2.48
N ARG A 75 31.28 17.68 2.90
CA ARG A 75 31.17 16.24 3.05
C ARG A 75 30.03 15.76 2.16
N CYS A 76 30.18 14.56 1.62
CA CYS A 76 29.06 13.84 1.03
C CYS A 76 28.70 12.70 1.99
N THR A 77 27.44 12.62 2.37
CA THR A 77 26.92 11.56 3.22
C THR A 77 25.89 10.78 2.43
N PHE A 78 26.09 9.48 2.26
CA PHE A 78 25.06 8.65 1.66
C PHE A 78 23.84 8.60 2.60
N VAL A 79 22.62 8.50 2.08
CA VAL A 79 21.41 8.36 2.91
C VAL A 79 20.61 7.22 2.35
N LEU A 80 20.43 6.18 3.15
CA LEU A 80 19.67 5.01 2.73
C LEU A 80 18.18 5.36 2.64
N GLU A 81 17.62 5.25 1.45
CA GLU A 81 16.18 5.32 1.20
C GLU A 81 15.51 3.97 1.51
N PRO A 82 14.22 3.95 1.85
CA PRO A 82 13.55 2.69 2.13
C PRO A 82 13.52 1.82 0.86
N VAL A 83 13.49 0.52 1.07
CA VAL A 83 13.74 -0.50 0.05
C VAL A 83 12.63 -0.51 -1.01
N VAL A 84 12.99 -0.85 -2.24
CA VAL A 84 12.03 -1.15 -3.30
C VAL A 84 12.01 -2.65 -3.56
N VAL A 85 10.82 -3.23 -3.58
CA VAL A 85 10.62 -4.64 -3.94
C VAL A 85 9.77 -4.75 -5.18
N ASP A 86 10.22 -5.61 -6.09
CA ASP A 86 9.55 -5.90 -7.33
C ASP A 86 9.14 -7.38 -7.40
N PHE A 87 7.82 -7.62 -7.49
CA PHE A 87 7.20 -8.94 -7.44
C PHE A 87 6.99 -9.58 -8.81
N LEU A 88 7.64 -9.08 -9.87
CA LEU A 88 7.52 -9.67 -11.21
C LEU A 88 7.80 -11.18 -11.18
N GLY A 89 6.89 -11.98 -11.73
CA GLY A 89 7.07 -13.43 -11.85
C GLY A 89 6.98 -14.22 -10.55
N MET A 90 6.61 -13.58 -9.42
CA MET A 90 6.32 -14.29 -8.18
C MET A 90 4.85 -14.77 -8.16
N THR A 91 4.63 -15.98 -7.65
CA THR A 91 3.30 -16.53 -7.37
C THR A 91 2.87 -16.18 -5.94
N MET A 92 1.58 -15.85 -5.75
CA MET A 92 1.03 -15.51 -4.45
C MET A 92 0.44 -16.76 -3.78
N ASP A 93 1.31 -17.58 -3.21
CA ASP A 93 0.91 -18.70 -2.36
C ASP A 93 0.53 -18.22 -0.93
N SER A 94 -0.05 -19.11 -0.11
CA SER A 94 -0.46 -18.74 1.26
C SER A 94 0.71 -18.27 2.13
N ARG A 95 1.91 -18.84 1.93
CA ARG A 95 3.09 -18.52 2.73
C ARG A 95 3.64 -17.14 2.36
N MET A 96 3.67 -16.82 1.08
CA MET A 96 4.11 -15.55 0.51
C MET A 96 3.21 -14.43 1.01
N ILE A 97 1.89 -14.62 0.97
CA ILE A 97 0.91 -13.66 1.51
C ILE A 97 1.17 -13.42 3.00
N LYS A 98 1.32 -14.48 3.79
CA LYS A 98 1.63 -14.37 5.22
C LYS A 98 2.96 -13.64 5.45
N THR A 99 3.99 -13.92 4.65
CA THR A 99 5.28 -13.24 4.74
C THR A 99 5.15 -11.76 4.42
N ILE A 100 4.50 -11.38 3.31
CA ILE A 100 4.27 -9.98 2.96
C ILE A 100 3.49 -9.27 4.08
N SER A 101 2.40 -9.86 4.54
CA SER A 101 1.61 -9.34 5.66
C SER A 101 2.45 -9.19 6.93
N ASN A 102 3.28 -10.18 7.28
CA ASN A 102 4.16 -10.13 8.44
C ASN A 102 5.24 -9.05 8.30
N LEU A 103 5.87 -8.91 7.14
CA LEU A 103 6.87 -7.87 6.89
C LEU A 103 6.26 -6.47 6.99
N MET A 104 5.05 -6.30 6.43
CA MET A 104 4.27 -5.07 6.54
C MET A 104 3.85 -4.75 7.99
N GLN A 105 3.48 -5.77 8.75
CA GLN A 105 3.15 -5.66 10.18
C GLN A 105 4.39 -5.35 11.04
N ASN A 106 5.52 -5.99 10.76
CA ASN A 106 6.77 -5.91 11.54
C ASN A 106 7.62 -4.66 11.26
N ASN A 107 7.09 -3.67 10.52
CA ASN A 107 7.79 -2.42 10.20
C ASN A 107 9.05 -2.56 9.32
N ILE A 108 9.15 -3.62 8.54
CA ILE A 108 10.17 -3.73 7.48
C ILE A 108 9.65 -2.87 6.30
N CYS A 109 10.41 -1.85 5.93
CA CYS A 109 9.92 -0.68 5.20
C CYS A 109 10.22 -0.80 3.69
N PHE A 110 9.26 -1.33 2.95
CA PHE A 110 9.19 -1.04 1.53
C PHE A 110 8.71 0.41 1.35
N SER A 111 9.52 1.27 0.71
CA SER A 111 9.04 2.55 0.18
C SER A 111 8.19 2.31 -1.06
N GLN A 112 8.53 1.27 -1.83
CA GLN A 112 7.84 0.96 -3.07
C GLN A 112 7.66 -0.54 -3.23
N VAL A 113 6.44 -0.95 -3.54
CA VAL A 113 6.08 -2.30 -3.98
C VAL A 113 5.68 -2.21 -5.44
N LYS A 114 6.40 -2.89 -6.31
CA LYS A 114 6.17 -2.88 -7.76
C LYS A 114 5.65 -4.23 -8.26
N ARG A 115 4.79 -4.17 -9.28
CA ARG A 115 4.28 -5.33 -10.03
C ARG A 115 3.75 -6.47 -9.15
N LEU A 116 3.02 -6.13 -8.09
CA LEU A 116 2.36 -7.12 -7.24
C LEU A 116 1.15 -7.70 -7.99
N ARG A 117 1.26 -8.95 -8.43
CA ARG A 117 0.19 -9.66 -9.14
C ARG A 117 -0.84 -10.19 -8.16
N LEU A 118 -2.10 -9.77 -8.31
CA LEU A 118 -3.22 -10.24 -7.49
C LEU A 118 -3.83 -11.49 -8.10
N GLU A 119 -3.04 -12.55 -8.18
CA GLU A 119 -3.45 -13.89 -8.59
C GLU A 119 -2.96 -14.90 -7.58
N LEU A 120 -3.89 -15.61 -6.94
CA LEU A 120 -3.56 -16.65 -5.99
C LEU A 120 -3.03 -17.88 -6.72
N HIS A 121 -2.08 -18.56 -6.09
CA HIS A 121 -1.55 -19.84 -6.58
C HIS A 121 -2.64 -20.93 -6.61
N GLU A 122 -2.48 -21.94 -7.47
CA GLU A 122 -3.46 -23.03 -7.67
C GLU A 122 -3.86 -23.73 -6.37
N GLU A 123 -2.94 -23.81 -5.40
CA GLU A 123 -3.18 -24.41 -4.07
C GLU A 123 -4.34 -23.76 -3.29
N LEU A 124 -4.69 -22.50 -3.61
CA LEU A 124 -5.75 -21.74 -2.94
C LEU A 124 -7.07 -21.79 -3.72
N TRP A 125 -7.08 -22.24 -4.99
CA TRP A 125 -8.26 -22.18 -5.86
C TRP A 125 -9.42 -23.02 -5.34
N ASP A 126 -9.13 -24.18 -4.76
CA ASP A 126 -10.15 -25.13 -4.28
C ASP A 126 -10.72 -24.78 -2.90
N ASN A 127 -10.10 -23.84 -2.17
CA ASN A 127 -10.53 -23.44 -0.83
C ASN A 127 -10.86 -21.94 -0.79
N GLU A 128 -12.12 -21.62 -1.09
CA GLU A 128 -12.61 -20.24 -1.15
C GLU A 128 -12.43 -19.48 0.19
N LEU A 129 -12.61 -20.16 1.32
CA LEU A 129 -12.43 -19.57 2.66
C LEU A 129 -10.98 -19.12 2.87
N GLU A 130 -10.02 -20.00 2.60
CA GLU A 130 -8.60 -19.69 2.78
C GLU A 130 -8.12 -18.65 1.76
N SER A 131 -8.62 -18.69 0.53
CA SER A 131 -8.42 -17.63 -0.47
C SER A 131 -8.85 -16.26 0.04
N LYS A 132 -10.07 -16.15 0.58
CA LYS A 132 -10.59 -14.87 1.12
C LYS A 132 -9.82 -14.39 2.34
N LYS A 133 -9.44 -15.29 3.25
CA LYS A 133 -8.57 -14.95 4.39
C LYS A 133 -7.23 -14.41 3.92
N ALA A 134 -6.61 -15.05 2.94
CA ALA A 134 -5.31 -14.65 2.42
C ALA A 134 -5.37 -13.25 1.77
N LEU A 135 -6.34 -13.00 0.90
CA LEU A 135 -6.54 -11.66 0.29
C LEU A 135 -6.87 -10.60 1.34
N GLY A 136 -7.74 -10.91 2.31
CA GLY A 136 -8.06 -10.01 3.42
C GLY A 136 -6.84 -9.62 4.25
N GLN A 137 -5.95 -10.58 4.55
CA GLN A 137 -4.68 -10.34 5.24
C GLN A 137 -3.73 -9.47 4.42
N LEU A 138 -3.66 -9.71 3.10
CA LEU A 138 -2.84 -8.91 2.20
C LEU A 138 -3.33 -7.47 2.14
N PHE A 139 -4.62 -7.25 1.88
CA PHE A 139 -5.20 -5.91 1.77
C PHE A 139 -5.13 -5.14 3.09
N THR A 140 -5.36 -5.80 4.21
CA THR A 140 -5.19 -5.19 5.54
C THR A 140 -3.74 -4.75 5.76
N GLY A 141 -2.77 -5.61 5.41
CA GLY A 141 -1.34 -5.28 5.50
C GLY A 141 -0.93 -4.12 4.58
N LEU A 142 -1.51 -4.07 3.38
CA LEU A 142 -1.23 -3.02 2.40
C LEU A 142 -1.87 -1.68 2.74
N PHE A 143 -3.09 -1.64 3.28
CA PHE A 143 -3.92 -0.42 3.35
C PHE A 143 -4.33 0.06 4.77
N ASN A 144 -4.43 -0.81 5.78
CA ASN A 144 -5.13 -0.50 7.05
C ASN A 144 -4.21 -0.08 8.22
N ARG A 145 -3.01 0.43 7.97
CA ARG A 145 -2.09 0.75 9.07
C ARG A 145 -2.48 2.04 9.78
N THR A 146 -2.69 1.98 11.09
CA THR A 146 -2.90 3.16 11.91
C THR A 146 -1.69 4.10 11.81
N ARG A 147 -2.00 5.38 11.56
CA ARG A 147 -1.03 6.48 11.42
C ARG A 147 -0.11 6.46 12.65
N ARG A 148 1.20 6.28 12.44
CA ARG A 148 2.19 6.29 13.53
C ARG A 148 1.97 7.51 14.43
N THR A 149 1.90 7.31 15.75
CA THR A 149 1.94 8.42 16.70
C THR A 149 3.31 9.09 16.61
N ARG A 150 3.30 10.41 16.43
CA ARG A 150 4.47 11.34 16.37
C ARG A 150 5.55 11.14 17.45
N ARG A 151 5.31 10.34 18.50
CA ARG A 151 6.12 10.28 19.73
C ARG A 151 7.42 9.49 19.57
N THR A 152 7.41 8.35 18.90
CA THR A 152 8.64 7.55 18.65
C THR A 152 9.58 8.22 17.65
N ARG A 153 9.04 9.10 16.79
CA ARG A 153 9.80 9.85 15.79
C ARG A 153 10.68 10.94 16.40
N LYS A 154 10.28 11.54 17.53
CA LYS A 154 11.04 12.62 18.16
C LYS A 154 12.45 12.19 18.53
N LEU A 155 12.69 10.96 19.00
CA LEU A 155 14.05 10.57 19.40
C LEU A 155 15.04 10.40 18.23
N VAL A 156 14.58 9.90 17.08
CA VAL A 156 15.46 9.66 15.92
C VAL A 156 15.60 10.92 15.06
N THR A 157 14.53 11.71 14.90
CA THR A 157 14.58 12.93 14.06
C THR A 157 15.11 14.18 14.77
N LEU A 158 15.25 14.20 16.11
CA LEU A 158 15.80 15.36 16.81
C LEU A 158 17.31 15.55 16.64
N ARG A 159 18.07 14.52 16.25
CA ARG A 159 19.53 14.63 16.09
C ARG A 159 20.01 14.85 14.66
N GLN A 160 19.10 14.78 13.68
CA GLN A 160 19.43 14.83 12.25
C GLN A 160 18.88 16.07 11.53
N ARG A 161 18.26 17.02 12.25
CA ARG A 161 17.74 18.25 11.65
C ARG A 161 18.82 19.32 11.56
N SER A 162 19.43 19.42 10.39
CA SER A 162 20.04 20.67 9.94
C SER A 162 19.00 21.79 9.95
N VAL A 163 19.41 23.00 10.35
CA VAL A 163 18.58 24.22 10.43
C VAL A 163 17.90 24.59 9.11
N LEU A 164 18.32 23.98 7.98
CA LEU A 164 17.73 24.21 6.66
C LEU A 164 16.38 23.50 6.43
N ASP A 165 16.09 22.42 7.17
CA ASP A 165 14.87 21.60 6.99
C ASP A 165 13.60 22.22 7.61
N MET A 166 13.69 23.38 8.26
CA MET A 166 12.49 24.09 8.73
C MET A 166 11.64 24.66 7.59
N TYR A 167 12.19 24.80 6.38
CA TYR A 167 11.50 25.40 5.23
C TYR A 167 11.04 24.40 4.16
N THR A 168 11.46 23.13 4.25
CA THR A 168 11.03 22.08 3.34
C THR A 168 10.27 21.02 4.12
N SER A 169 8.95 21.11 4.08
CA SER A 169 8.01 20.12 4.60
C SER A 169 8.11 18.80 3.82
N LYS A 170 9.20 18.05 3.99
CA LYS A 170 9.28 16.67 3.47
C LYS A 170 8.30 15.81 4.28
N PRO A 171 7.35 15.11 3.63
CA PRO A 171 6.38 14.27 4.33
C PRO A 171 7.06 13.06 4.99
N ASP A 172 6.43 12.59 6.06
CA ASP A 172 6.91 11.53 6.95
C ASP A 172 7.37 10.25 6.20
N PRO A 173 8.65 9.83 6.28
CA PRO A 173 9.25 8.80 5.41
C PRO A 173 8.96 7.31 5.76
N PHE A 174 7.77 6.93 6.24
CA PHE A 174 7.55 5.50 6.57
C PHE A 174 6.16 4.92 6.22
N GLN A 175 5.48 5.51 5.27
CA GLN A 175 4.30 4.91 4.63
C GLN A 175 4.75 4.26 3.31
N LEU A 176 4.03 3.25 2.79
CA LEU A 176 4.35 2.65 1.49
C LEU A 176 4.15 3.74 0.43
N ASP A 177 5.20 4.48 0.09
CA ASP A 177 5.07 5.69 -0.73
C ASP A 177 4.51 5.36 -2.12
N GLN A 178 4.86 4.20 -2.67
CA GLN A 178 4.31 3.72 -3.95
C GLN A 178 3.90 2.24 -3.90
N LEU A 179 2.72 1.94 -4.42
CA LEU A 179 2.23 0.58 -4.64
C LEU A 179 1.82 0.43 -6.10
N GLN A 180 2.33 -0.58 -6.81
CA GLN A 180 1.87 -0.93 -8.15
C GLN A 180 1.24 -2.33 -8.13
N LEU A 181 -0.07 -2.37 -8.40
CA LEU A 181 -0.86 -3.58 -8.48
C LEU A 181 -1.04 -4.02 -9.93
N PHE A 182 -1.02 -5.32 -10.14
CA PHE A 182 -1.38 -5.95 -11.40
C PHE A 182 -2.57 -6.87 -11.16
N CYS A 183 -3.76 -6.43 -11.60
CA CYS A 183 -5.00 -7.18 -11.47
C CYS A 183 -5.32 -7.89 -12.78
N ILE A 184 -5.80 -9.12 -12.69
CA ILE A 184 -6.13 -9.96 -13.86
C ILE A 184 -7.65 -10.16 -13.99
N SER A 185 -8.13 -10.33 -15.21
CA SER A 185 -9.57 -10.49 -15.53
C SER A 185 -10.23 -11.71 -14.91
N THR A 186 -9.46 -12.71 -14.49
CA THR A 186 -9.96 -13.91 -13.80
C THR A 186 -10.22 -13.69 -12.32
N MET A 187 -9.82 -12.54 -11.76
CA MET A 187 -10.08 -12.20 -10.36
C MET A 187 -11.59 -12.14 -10.09
N PRO A 188 -12.11 -12.84 -9.06
CA PRO A 188 -13.52 -12.78 -8.70
C PRO A 188 -13.98 -11.35 -8.40
N ALA A 189 -15.20 -11.01 -8.82
CA ALA A 189 -15.76 -9.68 -8.61
C ALA A 189 -15.82 -9.28 -7.11
N SER A 190 -16.13 -10.25 -6.24
CA SER A 190 -16.18 -10.04 -4.78
C SER A 190 -14.81 -9.68 -4.20
N ASP A 191 -13.73 -10.27 -4.72
CA ASP A 191 -12.37 -9.97 -4.27
C ASP A 191 -11.93 -8.57 -4.76
N PHE A 192 -12.36 -8.17 -5.96
CA PHE A 192 -12.09 -6.82 -6.47
C PHE A 192 -12.85 -5.74 -5.67
N VAL A 193 -14.07 -6.04 -5.21
CA VAL A 193 -14.83 -5.17 -4.28
C VAL A 193 -14.13 -5.08 -2.93
N ALA A 194 -13.59 -6.18 -2.42
CA ALA A 194 -12.81 -6.18 -1.18
C ALA A 194 -11.54 -5.31 -1.31
N LEU A 195 -10.84 -5.41 -2.45
CA LEU A 195 -9.71 -4.54 -2.76
C LEU A 195 -10.13 -3.05 -2.81
N ALA A 196 -11.20 -2.74 -3.54
CA ALA A 196 -11.74 -1.39 -3.66
C ALA A 196 -12.14 -0.80 -2.29
N SER A 197 -12.74 -1.62 -1.44
CA SER A 197 -13.13 -1.24 -0.07
C SER A 197 -11.92 -0.94 0.81
N ALA A 198 -10.85 -1.74 0.71
CA ALA A 198 -9.61 -1.48 1.43
C ALA A 198 -8.91 -0.20 0.94
N MET A 199 -8.92 0.03 -0.38
CA MET A 199 -8.37 1.24 -0.99
C MET A 199 -9.10 2.52 -0.57
N ALA A 200 -10.43 2.48 -0.43
CA ALA A 200 -11.24 3.62 0.00
C ALA A 200 -10.86 4.12 1.41
N VAL A 201 -10.32 3.25 2.27
CA VAL A 201 -9.90 3.59 3.63
C VAL A 201 -8.38 3.51 3.83
N ASN A 202 -7.63 3.53 2.73
CA ASN A 202 -6.18 3.40 2.74
C ASN A 202 -5.49 4.46 3.63
N ARG A 203 -4.61 4.02 4.53
CA ARG A 203 -3.84 4.90 5.44
C ARG A 203 -2.33 4.82 5.22
N THR A 204 -1.88 4.06 4.23
CA THR A 204 -0.48 3.65 4.08
C THR A 204 0.10 4.01 2.74
N VAL A 205 -0.69 4.01 1.68
CA VAL A 205 -0.24 4.23 0.31
C VAL A 205 -0.45 5.70 -0.07
N LYS A 206 0.56 6.33 -0.68
CA LYS A 206 0.43 7.69 -1.25
C LYS A 206 0.28 7.67 -2.76
N LYS A 207 1.08 6.87 -3.45
CA LYS A 207 1.06 6.73 -4.91
C LYS A 207 0.61 5.33 -5.28
N LEU A 208 -0.46 5.22 -6.05
CA LEU A 208 -0.99 3.93 -6.48
C LEU A 208 -0.91 3.80 -8.00
N GLY A 209 -0.24 2.76 -8.50
CA GLY A 209 -0.32 2.31 -9.87
C GLY A 209 -1.23 1.08 -9.96
N ILE A 210 -2.17 1.07 -10.89
CA ILE A 210 -3.04 -0.08 -11.15
C ILE A 210 -2.89 -0.45 -12.61
N GLN A 211 -2.51 -1.68 -12.89
CA GLN A 211 -2.56 -2.24 -14.24
C GLN A 211 -3.61 -3.33 -14.28
N LEU A 212 -4.60 -3.18 -15.16
CA LEU A 212 -5.64 -4.18 -15.37
C LEU A 212 -5.32 -4.96 -16.64
N SER A 213 -5.08 -6.26 -16.51
CA SER A 213 -4.86 -7.17 -17.63
C SER A 213 -6.18 -7.84 -18.02
N LEU A 214 -6.70 -7.49 -19.19
CA LEU A 214 -7.94 -8.04 -19.74
C LEU A 214 -7.65 -9.27 -20.60
N GLN A 215 -7.45 -10.42 -19.97
CA GLN A 215 -7.41 -11.69 -20.71
C GLN A 215 -8.84 -12.14 -21.00
N GLY A 216 -9.21 -12.22 -22.30
CA GLY A 216 -10.50 -12.74 -22.74
C GLY A 216 -11.68 -11.77 -22.59
N ARG A 217 -12.61 -11.80 -23.55
CA ARG A 217 -13.71 -10.84 -23.73
C ARG A 217 -14.83 -10.95 -22.68
N ALA A 218 -14.56 -10.59 -21.43
CA ALA A 218 -15.63 -10.39 -20.44
C ALA A 218 -15.95 -8.88 -20.29
N GLN A 219 -16.70 -8.31 -21.23
CA GLN A 219 -17.16 -6.90 -21.12
C GLN A 219 -18.02 -6.62 -19.87
N ILE A 220 -18.57 -7.67 -19.24
CA ILE A 220 -19.38 -7.55 -18.02
C ILE A 220 -18.50 -7.28 -16.80
N THR A 221 -17.29 -7.87 -16.73
CA THR A 221 -16.37 -7.66 -15.60
C THR A 221 -15.72 -6.29 -15.64
N THR A 222 -15.43 -5.75 -16.84
CA THR A 222 -14.83 -4.41 -16.99
C THR A 222 -15.72 -3.31 -16.42
N ARG A 223 -17.03 -3.34 -16.73
CA ARG A 223 -18.00 -2.34 -16.24
C ARG A 223 -18.06 -2.28 -14.73
N TYR A 224 -18.06 -3.46 -14.09
CA TYR A 224 -18.13 -3.55 -12.64
C TYR A 224 -16.85 -3.05 -11.97
N TRP A 225 -15.69 -3.33 -12.57
CA TRP A 225 -14.41 -2.80 -12.10
C TRP A 225 -14.36 -1.28 -12.12
N TRP A 226 -14.95 -0.64 -13.13
CA TRP A 226 -15.03 0.82 -13.17
C TRP A 226 -15.84 1.41 -12.03
N LYS A 227 -16.98 0.80 -11.66
CA LYS A 227 -17.72 1.20 -10.46
C LYS A 227 -16.87 1.06 -9.19
N CYS A 228 -16.20 -0.09 -9.05
CA CYS A 228 -15.33 -0.36 -7.91
C CYS A 228 -14.17 0.66 -7.81
N LEU A 229 -13.54 1.02 -8.94
CA LEU A 229 -12.46 2.00 -8.98
C LEU A 229 -12.96 3.43 -8.70
N ALA A 230 -14.10 3.82 -9.26
CA ALA A 230 -14.74 5.10 -8.95
C ALA A 230 -14.96 5.23 -7.44
N TYR A 231 -15.53 4.18 -6.83
CA TYR A 231 -15.75 4.13 -5.39
C TYR A 231 -14.44 4.20 -4.61
N ALA A 232 -13.46 3.35 -4.95
CA ALA A 232 -12.22 3.22 -4.20
C ALA A 232 -11.34 4.48 -4.21
N LEU A 233 -11.40 5.26 -5.28
CA LEU A 233 -10.47 6.37 -5.53
C LEU A 233 -11.12 7.75 -5.37
N PHE A 234 -12.43 7.87 -5.63
CA PHE A 234 -13.09 9.17 -5.78
C PHE A 234 -14.37 9.36 -4.96
N SER A 235 -14.91 8.31 -4.34
CA SER A 235 -16.06 8.45 -3.43
C SER A 235 -15.78 9.45 -2.29
N GLU A 236 -16.84 9.97 -1.66
CA GLU A 236 -16.68 10.78 -0.44
C GLU A 236 -15.89 10.03 0.64
N ARG A 237 -16.11 8.72 0.76
CA ARG A 237 -15.36 7.86 1.66
C ARG A 237 -13.87 7.87 1.34
N ALA A 238 -13.49 7.64 0.09
CA ALA A 238 -12.11 7.69 -0.35
C ALA A 238 -11.46 9.05 -0.04
N ARG A 239 -12.17 10.15 -0.34
CA ARG A 239 -11.70 11.52 -0.05
C ARG A 239 -11.50 11.81 1.44
N THR A 240 -12.30 11.19 2.30
CA THR A 240 -12.26 11.40 3.75
C THR A 240 -11.22 10.51 4.45
N PHE A 241 -11.11 9.25 4.02
CA PHE A 241 -10.33 8.24 4.75
C PHE A 241 -9.02 7.88 4.06
N SER A 242 -8.90 8.00 2.74
CA SER A 242 -7.72 7.60 2.00
C SER A 242 -6.55 8.58 2.14
N SER A 243 -5.32 8.06 2.17
CA SER A 243 -4.07 8.85 2.13
C SER A 243 -3.46 8.97 0.73
N LEU A 244 -4.20 8.57 -0.31
CA LEU A 244 -3.72 8.66 -1.68
C LEU A 244 -3.55 10.12 -2.12
N GLU A 245 -2.38 10.40 -2.69
CA GLU A 245 -2.01 11.71 -3.27
C GLU A 245 -1.94 11.64 -4.79
N SER A 246 -1.70 10.45 -5.36
CA SER A 246 -1.54 10.25 -6.80
C SER A 246 -1.96 8.85 -7.21
N VAL A 247 -2.61 8.73 -8.37
CA VAL A 247 -3.01 7.46 -8.96
C VAL A 247 -2.64 7.41 -10.45
N GLU A 248 -2.11 6.28 -10.89
CA GLU A 248 -1.88 5.93 -12.29
C GLU A 248 -2.67 4.66 -12.61
N ILE A 249 -3.52 4.69 -13.64
CA ILE A 249 -4.33 3.55 -14.05
C ILE A 249 -3.95 3.21 -15.50
N LYS A 250 -3.38 2.02 -15.72
CA LYS A 250 -3.00 1.47 -17.02
C LYS A 250 -4.01 0.41 -17.46
N LEU A 251 -4.49 0.55 -18.69
CA LEU A 251 -5.68 -0.16 -19.17
C LEU A 251 -5.53 -0.52 -20.65
N ASP A 252 -6.10 -1.66 -21.02
CA ASP A 252 -6.15 -2.15 -22.41
C ASP A 252 -7.43 -1.72 -23.17
N GLY A 253 -8.34 -0.97 -22.53
CA GLY A 253 -9.54 -0.43 -23.19
C GLY A 253 -10.55 0.25 -22.25
N MET A 254 -11.36 1.15 -22.82
CA MET A 254 -12.41 1.91 -22.13
C MET A 254 -13.57 2.18 -23.10
N SER A 255 -14.81 1.93 -22.70
CA SER A 255 -16.02 2.25 -23.47
C SER A 255 -16.82 3.41 -22.88
N VAL A 256 -17.75 3.99 -23.65
CA VAL A 256 -18.65 5.05 -23.18
C VAL A 256 -19.50 4.55 -21.99
N ALA A 257 -20.05 3.34 -22.11
CA ALA A 257 -20.85 2.73 -21.04
C ALA A 257 -20.04 2.54 -19.75
N ASP A 258 -18.73 2.28 -19.83
CA ASP A 258 -17.87 2.18 -18.65
C ASP A 258 -17.76 3.54 -17.93
N MET A 259 -17.63 4.63 -18.69
CA MET A 259 -17.53 5.98 -18.13
C MET A 259 -18.85 6.50 -17.57
N GLU A 260 -19.98 6.11 -18.15
CA GLU A 260 -21.30 6.39 -17.57
C GLU A 260 -21.43 5.74 -16.18
N ARG A 261 -21.02 4.48 -16.04
CA ARG A 261 -21.03 3.79 -14.74
C ARG A 261 -20.03 4.36 -13.73
N PHE A 262 -18.90 4.83 -14.22
CA PHE A 262 -17.93 5.54 -13.39
C PHE A 262 -18.52 6.86 -12.86
N ALA A 263 -19.19 7.61 -13.74
CA ALA A 263 -19.85 8.87 -13.40
C ALA A 263 -21.04 8.70 -12.45
N GLU A 264 -21.80 7.61 -12.57
CA GLU A 264 -22.86 7.24 -11.61
C GLU A 264 -22.32 7.30 -10.18
N ILE A 265 -21.24 6.56 -9.88
CA ILE A 265 -20.63 6.50 -8.55
C ILE A 265 -20.07 7.86 -8.09
N LEU A 266 -19.47 8.63 -9.00
CA LEU A 266 -18.92 9.95 -8.67
C LEU A 266 -19.97 10.96 -8.22
N THR A 267 -21.17 10.85 -8.79
CA THR A 267 -22.28 11.80 -8.58
C THR A 267 -23.31 11.30 -7.57
N SER A 268 -23.13 10.10 -7.06
CA SER A 268 -24.04 9.48 -6.10
C SER A 268 -23.80 10.00 -4.69
N ASP A 269 -24.90 10.33 -4.01
CA ASP A 269 -24.92 10.62 -2.57
C ASP A 269 -24.76 9.34 -1.73
N HIS A 270 -24.98 8.17 -2.34
CA HIS A 270 -24.86 6.84 -1.71
C HIS A 270 -24.02 5.90 -2.58
N PRO A 271 -22.72 6.17 -2.76
CA PRO A 271 -21.88 5.42 -3.69
C PRO A 271 -21.65 3.96 -3.24
N GLU A 272 -21.71 3.67 -1.94
CA GLU A 272 -21.65 2.32 -1.40
C GLU A 272 -22.89 1.48 -1.78
N GLU A 273 -24.09 2.02 -1.61
CA GLU A 273 -25.33 1.34 -2.01
C GLU A 273 -25.34 1.09 -3.52
N GLU A 274 -24.90 2.06 -4.33
CA GLU A 274 -24.82 1.92 -5.78
C GLU A 274 -23.76 0.90 -6.25
N LEU A 275 -22.66 0.76 -5.50
CA LEU A 275 -21.64 -0.26 -5.75
C LEU A 275 -22.19 -1.68 -5.51
N LEU A 276 -22.99 -1.84 -4.45
CA LEU A 276 -23.59 -3.11 -4.04
C LEU A 276 -24.93 -3.41 -4.74
N GLY A 277 -25.51 -2.41 -5.42
CA GLY A 277 -26.79 -2.52 -6.13
C GLY A 277 -28.02 -2.38 -5.23
N PHE A 278 -27.88 -1.75 -4.06
CA PHE A 278 -28.98 -1.44 -3.16
C PHE A 278 -29.78 -0.21 -3.61
N SER A 279 -31.02 -0.09 -3.10
CA SER A 279 -31.89 1.06 -3.34
C SER A 279 -31.34 2.29 -2.62
N ARG A 280 -31.23 3.43 -3.32
CA ARG A 280 -30.65 4.68 -2.79
C ARG A 280 -31.36 5.19 -1.54
N GLY A 281 -30.61 5.49 -0.48
CA GLY A 281 -31.10 6.03 0.80
C GLY A 281 -31.99 5.06 1.57
N ALA A 282 -31.94 3.76 1.25
CA ALA A 282 -32.76 2.75 1.92
C ALA A 282 -32.28 2.49 3.35
N MET A 283 -31.02 2.80 3.65
CA MET A 283 -30.37 2.42 4.89
C MET A 283 -29.47 3.55 5.41
N GLU A 284 -29.51 3.81 6.72
CA GLU A 284 -28.59 4.76 7.34
C GLU A 284 -27.19 4.13 7.42
N GLU A 285 -26.17 4.82 6.92
CA GLU A 285 -24.81 4.29 6.86
C GLU A 285 -24.03 4.61 8.12
N TRP A 286 -23.43 3.59 8.74
CA TRP A 286 -22.61 3.76 9.93
C TRP A 286 -21.19 3.26 9.71
N ILE A 287 -20.26 3.80 10.49
CA ILE A 287 -18.88 3.33 10.54
C ILE A 287 -18.68 2.57 11.86
N ALA A 288 -18.50 1.26 11.75
CA ALA A 288 -18.24 0.37 12.85
C ALA A 288 -16.78 -0.08 12.91
N THR A 289 -16.39 -0.64 14.06
CA THR A 289 -15.17 -1.42 14.20
C THR A 289 -15.54 -2.84 14.59
N LEU A 290 -15.21 -3.80 13.74
CA LEU A 290 -15.39 -5.20 14.05
C LEU A 290 -14.33 -5.62 15.08
N LYS A 291 -14.78 -6.22 16.18
CA LYS A 291 -13.88 -6.67 17.26
C LYS A 291 -13.03 -7.86 16.80
N SER A 292 -11.85 -7.99 17.41
CA SER A 292 -11.02 -9.19 17.25
C SER A 292 -11.81 -10.44 17.63
N GLY A 293 -11.69 -11.48 16.81
CA GLY A 293 -12.38 -12.76 16.96
C GLY A 293 -13.87 -12.73 16.58
N ALA A 294 -14.40 -11.61 16.06
CA ALA A 294 -15.78 -11.57 15.61
C ALA A 294 -16.01 -12.54 14.45
N SER A 295 -17.17 -13.20 14.49
CA SER A 295 -17.64 -14.14 13.47
C SER A 295 -18.26 -13.36 12.31
N ILE A 296 -17.76 -13.60 11.09
CA ILE A 296 -18.24 -12.96 9.86
C ILE A 296 -18.78 -14.05 8.95
N ARG A 297 -20.05 -13.89 8.53
CA ARG A 297 -20.61 -14.69 7.45
C ARG A 297 -20.16 -14.08 6.12
N TRP A 298 -19.56 -14.91 5.28
CA TRP A 298 -18.90 -14.44 4.06
C TRP A 298 -19.50 -15.09 2.81
N GLN A 299 -20.24 -16.20 2.96
CA GLN A 299 -20.89 -16.88 1.86
C GLN A 299 -22.40 -16.71 1.95
N PHE A 300 -22.98 -16.26 0.84
CA PHE A 300 -24.40 -15.99 0.70
C PHE A 300 -24.91 -16.70 -0.55
N ASN A 301 -26.16 -17.17 -0.50
CA ASN A 301 -26.83 -17.76 -1.64
C ASN A 301 -27.30 -16.69 -2.64
N TYR A 302 -27.90 -17.11 -3.76
CA TYR A 302 -28.40 -16.19 -4.79
C TYR A 302 -29.50 -15.23 -4.33
N ARG A 303 -30.11 -15.48 -3.16
CA ARG A 303 -31.10 -14.61 -2.51
C ARG A 303 -30.48 -13.63 -1.52
N GLY A 304 -29.15 -13.67 -1.34
CA GLY A 304 -28.45 -12.88 -0.35
C GLY A 304 -28.60 -13.42 1.07
N GLU A 305 -29.08 -14.65 1.26
CA GLU A 305 -29.17 -15.27 2.57
C GLU A 305 -27.87 -16.01 2.89
N PRO A 306 -27.37 -15.93 4.14
CA PRO A 306 -26.14 -16.61 4.52
C PRO A 306 -26.27 -18.13 4.41
N VAL A 307 -25.24 -18.79 3.88
CA VAL A 307 -25.19 -20.26 3.80
C VAL A 307 -24.85 -20.83 5.18
N SER A 308 -25.79 -21.57 5.77
CA SER A 308 -25.69 -22.06 7.16
C SER A 308 -24.59 -23.09 7.39
N ASP A 309 -24.24 -23.87 6.38
CA ASP A 309 -23.28 -24.98 6.49
C ASP A 309 -21.81 -24.52 6.32
N CYS A 310 -21.59 -23.23 6.09
CA CYS A 310 -20.27 -22.70 5.84
C CYS A 310 -19.63 -22.16 7.11
N GLU A 311 -18.39 -22.57 7.35
CA GLU A 311 -17.63 -22.09 8.50
C GLU A 311 -17.48 -20.56 8.43
N PRO A 312 -17.85 -19.83 9.50
CA PRO A 312 -17.68 -18.40 9.54
C PRO A 312 -16.20 -18.05 9.58
N MET A 313 -15.85 -16.91 8.97
CA MET A 313 -14.50 -16.40 9.05
C MET A 313 -14.35 -15.53 10.30
N SER A 314 -13.15 -15.50 10.88
CA SER A 314 -12.82 -14.59 11.98
C SER A 314 -11.47 -13.94 11.75
N CYS A 315 -11.32 -12.70 12.21
CA CYS A 315 -10.06 -11.98 12.17
C CYS A 315 -9.55 -11.76 13.58
N MET A 316 -8.30 -12.16 13.85
CA MET A 316 -7.68 -11.96 15.17
C MET A 316 -7.24 -10.51 15.42
N SER A 317 -7.33 -9.65 14.42
CA SER A 317 -7.13 -8.21 14.54
C SER A 317 -8.46 -7.47 14.38
N PRO A 318 -8.69 -6.37 15.13
CA PRO A 318 -9.87 -5.54 14.91
C PRO A 318 -9.85 -4.95 13.50
N ILE A 319 -11.02 -4.91 12.85
CA ILE A 319 -11.20 -4.29 11.53
C ILE A 319 -11.90 -2.95 11.75
N SER A 320 -11.15 -1.87 11.64
CA SER A 320 -11.69 -0.51 11.67
C SER A 320 -12.33 -0.14 10.34
N PHE A 321 -13.21 0.87 10.38
CA PHE A 321 -13.86 1.41 9.19
C PHE A 321 -14.73 0.39 8.44
N VAL A 322 -15.42 -0.50 9.17
CA VAL A 322 -16.45 -1.35 8.57
C VAL A 322 -17.68 -0.49 8.30
N ARG A 323 -18.23 -0.55 7.09
CA ARG A 323 -19.52 0.07 6.77
C ARG A 323 -20.62 -0.91 7.15
N THR A 324 -21.65 -0.40 7.81
CA THR A 324 -22.87 -1.16 8.12
C THR A 324 -24.08 -0.36 7.63
N PHE A 325 -25.06 -1.07 7.08
CA PHE A 325 -26.31 -0.51 6.56
C PHE A 325 -27.51 -0.85 7.46
N SER A 326 -27.30 -1.64 8.52
CA SER A 326 -28.28 -1.88 9.60
C SER A 326 -27.57 -2.26 10.90
N ASP A 327 -28.31 -2.19 12.02
CA ASP A 327 -27.88 -2.69 13.33
C ASP A 327 -27.77 -4.23 13.40
N ASP A 328 -28.35 -4.93 12.41
CA ASP A 328 -28.40 -6.39 12.38
C ASP A 328 -27.13 -7.04 11.80
N GLY A 329 -26.20 -6.23 11.27
CA GLY A 329 -24.91 -6.67 10.72
C GLY A 329 -24.94 -6.94 9.23
#